data_AF-A0A9W8WVX0-F1
#
_entry.id   AF-A0A9W8WVX0-F1
#
_cell.length_a   1.000
_cell.length_b   1.000
_cell.length_c   1.000
_cell.angle_alpha   90.00
_cell.angle_beta   90.00
_cell.angle_gamma   90.00
#
_symmetry.space_group_name_H-M   'P 1'
#
loop_
_entity.id
_entity.type
_entity.pdbx_description
1 polymer ?
#
loop_
_entity_poly.entity_id
_entity_poly.type
_entity_poly.pdbx_seq_one_letter_code
_entity_poly.pdbx_strand_id
1 'polypeptide(L)'
;MVATTAGDEKKPFRIEYVLNSGNMMKIYTKQPPSFETHYRNLEFEKEVDLEILRIKACVFADRFLASEFARAMRHRLIFRIIHCESVRWPMMVYAFENLPEDDQILQLLVDKQLRQAEIVMEFENDRSRDFILRAMRTYAKWETRYEEVPQPKDCDYHDHATEEERTECEVQVEKQLSD
;
A
#
# COMPACT_ATOMS: atom_id res chain seq x y z
N MET A 1 4.16 49.97 23.64
CA MET A 1 3.27 48.95 24.21
C MET A 1 3.38 47.73 23.32
N VAL A 2 4.14 46.72 23.74
CA VAL A 2 4.41 45.51 22.94
C VAL A 2 3.32 44.49 23.28
N ALA A 3 2.51 44.12 22.29
CA ALA A 3 1.53 43.07 22.45
C ALA A 3 2.24 41.72 22.39
N THR A 4 2.41 41.09 23.55
CA THR A 4 2.83 39.70 23.67
C THR A 4 1.65 38.80 23.31
N THR A 5 1.68 38.17 22.13
CA THR A 5 0.72 37.11 21.78
C THR A 5 1.02 35.88 22.62
N ALA A 6 0.07 35.49 23.46
CA ALA A 6 0.09 34.22 24.18
C ALA A 6 0.25 33.07 23.18
N GLY A 7 1.24 32.23 23.38
CA GLY A 7 1.48 31.05 22.55
C GLY A 7 0.35 30.03 22.77
N ASP A 8 -0.41 29.74 21.72
CA ASP A 8 -1.37 28.65 21.73
C ASP A 8 -0.64 27.32 21.94
N GLU A 9 -0.81 26.73 23.11
CA GLU A 9 -0.39 25.35 23.38
C GLU A 9 -1.17 24.41 22.46
N LYS A 10 -0.49 23.89 21.43
CA LYS A 10 -1.06 22.91 20.50
C LYS A 10 -1.46 21.65 21.28
N LYS A 11 -2.77 21.47 21.49
CA LYS A 11 -3.32 20.26 22.09
C LYS A 11 -2.95 19.05 21.22
N PRO A 12 -2.49 17.94 21.81
CA PRO A 12 -2.22 16.71 21.06
C PRO A 12 -3.51 16.23 20.39
N PHE A 13 -3.41 15.78 19.14
CA PHE A 13 -4.53 15.17 18.43
C PHE A 13 -4.53 13.66 18.70
N ARG A 14 -5.73 13.11 18.85
CA ARG A 14 -5.96 11.70 19.19
C ARG A 14 -6.62 11.04 17.98
N ILE A 15 -5.96 10.02 17.43
CA ILE A 15 -6.56 9.15 16.42
C ILE A 15 -6.83 7.80 17.08
N GLU A 16 -8.08 7.34 17.01
CA GLU A 16 -8.50 6.05 17.54
C GLU A 16 -8.80 5.11 16.39
N TYR A 17 -8.09 3.98 16.34
CA TYR A 17 -8.38 2.90 15.42
C TYR A 17 -9.01 1.74 16.17
N VAL A 18 -10.17 1.29 15.71
CA VAL A 18 -10.81 0.07 16.18
C VAL A 18 -10.34 -1.07 15.27
N LEU A 19 -9.61 -2.03 15.83
CA LEU A 19 -9.23 -3.25 15.11
C LEU A 19 -10.35 -4.29 15.24
N ASN A 20 -10.49 -5.17 14.25
CA ASN A 20 -11.57 -6.17 14.14
C ASN A 20 -11.67 -7.14 15.33
N SER A 21 -10.68 -7.17 16.24
CA SER A 21 -10.67 -8.00 17.46
C SER A 21 -11.22 -7.29 18.71
N GLY A 22 -11.78 -6.08 18.58
CA GLY A 22 -12.23 -5.29 19.73
C GLY A 22 -11.09 -4.62 20.51
N ASN A 23 -9.84 -4.82 20.08
CA ASN A 23 -8.69 -4.12 20.63
C ASN A 23 -8.57 -2.72 20.01
N MET A 24 -8.58 -1.70 20.88
CA MET A 24 -8.43 -0.30 20.51
C MET A 24 -6.95 0.10 20.60
N MET A 25 -6.35 0.43 19.45
CA MET A 25 -5.00 1.00 19.42
C MET A 25 -5.09 2.53 19.48
N LYS A 26 -4.50 3.13 20.52
CA LYS A 26 -4.40 4.59 20.66
C LYS A 26 -3.03 5.05 20.20
N ILE A 27 -2.96 5.73 19.06
CA ILE A 27 -1.71 6.34 18.61
C ILE A 27 -1.71 7.81 19.02
N TYR A 28 -0.76 8.19 19.88
CA TYR A 28 -0.49 9.58 20.21
C TYR A 28 0.66 10.06 19.32
N THR A 29 0.41 11.04 18.46
CA THR A 29 1.48 11.68 17.69
C THR A 29 1.47 13.19 17.90
N LYS A 30 2.65 13.81 17.90
CA LYS A 30 2.77 15.29 17.88
C LYS A 30 2.40 15.78 16.49
N GLN A 31 1.61 16.85 16.40
CA GLN A 31 1.05 17.35 15.14
C GLN A 31 2.21 17.67 14.18
N PRO A 32 2.35 16.92 13.06
CA PRO A 32 3.37 17.25 12.08
C PRO A 32 3.09 18.68 11.59
N PRO A 33 4.10 19.58 11.55
CA PRO A 33 3.87 21.00 11.23
C PRO A 33 3.20 21.27 9.88
N SER A 34 3.12 20.28 8.99
CA SER A 34 2.57 20.37 7.63
C SER A 34 1.29 19.54 7.41
N PHE A 35 0.74 18.88 8.44
CA PHE A 35 -0.37 17.94 8.26
C PHE A 35 -1.69 18.62 7.86
N GLU A 36 -1.95 19.86 8.30
CA GLU A 36 -3.19 20.58 7.92
C GLU A 36 -3.17 21.08 6.47
N THR A 37 -2.01 21.48 5.94
CA THR A 37 -1.93 22.09 4.60
C THR A 37 -2.07 21.04 3.50
N HIS A 38 -1.68 19.79 3.75
CA HIS A 38 -1.83 18.70 2.78
C HIS A 38 -3.26 18.16 2.74
N TYR A 39 -4.00 18.21 3.86
CA TYR A 39 -5.38 17.72 3.92
C TYR A 39 -6.45 18.79 3.64
N ARG A 40 -6.20 20.09 3.90
CA ARG A 40 -7.20 21.14 3.57
C ARG A 40 -7.39 21.39 2.07
N ASN A 41 -6.43 20.98 1.24
CA ASN A 41 -6.61 21.01 -0.22
C ASN A 41 -7.37 19.77 -0.77
N LEU A 42 -7.78 18.84 0.10
CA LEU A 42 -8.58 17.66 -0.24
C LEU A 42 -10.08 17.92 -0.28
N GLU A 43 -10.53 19.19 -0.19
CA GLU A 43 -11.95 19.53 -0.44
C GLU A 43 -12.39 19.24 -1.90
N PHE A 44 -11.48 18.71 -2.74
CA PHE A 44 -11.76 18.18 -4.08
C PHE A 44 -11.50 16.67 -4.28
N GLU A 45 -11.05 15.91 -3.28
CA GLU A 45 -10.80 14.47 -3.44
C GLU A 45 -12.03 13.63 -3.03
N LYS A 46 -12.92 13.41 -4.00
CA LYS A 46 -13.93 12.36 -3.94
C LYS A 46 -13.24 11.00 -3.81
N GLU A 47 -13.53 10.32 -2.70
CA GLU A 47 -13.02 9.00 -2.30
C GLU A 47 -11.53 8.98 -1.93
N VAL A 48 -11.29 8.99 -0.63
CA VAL A 48 -10.00 8.59 -0.08
C VAL A 48 -9.66 7.21 -0.60
N ASP A 49 -8.59 7.10 -1.38
CA ASP A 49 -8.10 5.82 -1.88
C ASP A 49 -7.66 4.96 -0.68
N LEU A 50 -8.55 4.08 -0.25
CA LEU A 50 -8.31 3.17 0.87
C LEU A 50 -7.05 2.33 0.64
N GLU A 51 -6.69 2.05 -0.61
CA GLU A 51 -5.51 1.25 -0.94
C GLU A 51 -4.22 2.05 -0.75
N ILE A 52 -4.23 3.34 -1.11
CA ILE A 52 -3.15 4.26 -0.75
C ILE A 52 -3.04 4.41 0.77
N LEU A 53 -4.16 4.49 1.50
CA LEU A 53 -4.13 4.52 2.96
C LEU A 53 -3.52 3.24 3.56
N ARG A 54 -3.80 2.07 2.97
CA ARG A 54 -3.21 0.80 3.41
C ARG A 54 -1.70 0.76 3.15
N ILE A 55 -1.22 1.25 2.00
CA ILE A 55 0.22 1.38 1.74
C ILE A 55 0.85 2.37 2.73
N LYS A 56 0.22 3.53 2.98
CA LYS A 56 0.64 4.49 4.01
C LYS A 56 0.78 3.83 5.39
N ALA A 57 -0.18 2.99 5.76
CA ALA A 57 -0.15 2.26 7.02
C ALA A 57 1.02 1.27 7.09
N CYS A 58 1.35 0.56 5.99
CA CYS A 58 2.52 -0.32 5.92
C CYS A 58 3.82 0.47 6.10
N VAL A 59 4.01 1.55 5.32
CA VAL A 59 5.20 2.42 5.41
C VAL A 59 5.36 3.00 6.81
N PHE A 60 4.25 3.41 7.44
CA PHE A 60 4.26 3.87 8.82
C PHE A 60 4.68 2.75 9.76
N ALA A 61 4.08 1.56 9.66
CA ALA A 61 4.39 0.42 10.52
C ALA A 61 5.88 0.06 10.49
N ASP A 62 6.49 0.02 9.30
CA ASP A 62 7.89 -0.30 9.11
C ASP A 62 8.81 0.74 9.78
N ARG A 63 8.48 2.04 9.64
CA ARG A 63 9.24 3.14 10.28
C ARG A 63 9.20 3.10 11.80
N PHE A 64 8.09 2.62 12.37
CA PHE A 64 7.92 2.50 13.82
C PHE A 64 8.25 1.11 14.35
N LEU A 65 8.81 0.22 13.51
CA LEU A 65 9.15 -1.17 13.86
C LEU A 65 7.96 -1.95 14.43
N ALA A 66 6.74 -1.62 13.99
CA ALA A 66 5.51 -2.28 14.38
C ALA A 66 5.25 -3.51 13.49
N SER A 67 6.15 -4.49 13.53
CA SER A 67 6.21 -5.62 12.60
C SER A 67 4.90 -6.41 12.50
N GLU A 68 4.23 -6.68 13.62
CA GLU A 68 2.95 -7.40 13.61
C GLU A 68 1.84 -6.62 12.89
N PHE A 69 1.79 -5.30 13.09
CA PHE A 69 0.85 -4.43 12.40
C PHE A 69 1.20 -4.30 10.92
N ALA A 70 2.49 -4.18 10.59
CA ALA A 70 2.99 -4.16 9.21
C ALA A 70 2.55 -5.45 8.47
N ARG A 71 2.82 -6.61 9.06
CA ARG A 71 2.45 -7.93 8.51
C ARG A 71 0.95 -8.05 8.29
N ALA A 72 0.14 -7.73 9.31
CA ALA A 72 -1.32 -7.78 9.19
C ALA A 72 -1.88 -6.83 8.12
N MET A 73 -1.30 -5.63 7.99
CA MET A 73 -1.69 -4.67 6.95
C MET A 73 -1.27 -5.10 5.56
N ARG A 74 -0.05 -5.62 5.41
CA ARG A 74 0.48 -6.17 4.15
C ARG A 74 -0.41 -7.32 3.66
N HIS A 75 -0.74 -8.29 4.52
CA HIS A 75 -1.62 -9.41 4.16
C HIS A 75 -2.99 -8.92 3.65
N ARG A 76 -3.62 -7.99 4.37
CA ARG A 76 -4.90 -7.42 3.94
C ARG A 76 -4.81 -6.67 2.62
N LEU A 77 -3.71 -5.96 2.39
CA LEU A 77 -3.48 -5.21 1.17
C LEU A 77 -3.23 -6.15 -0.02
N ILE A 78 -2.41 -7.18 0.15
CA ILE A 78 -2.10 -8.19 -0.88
C ILE A 78 -3.38 -8.89 -1.32
N PHE A 79 -4.18 -9.39 -0.38
CA PHE A 79 -5.49 -9.99 -0.67
C PHE A 79 -6.36 -9.04 -1.49
N ARG A 80 -6.45 -7.77 -1.08
CA ARG A 80 -7.22 -6.76 -1.82
C ARG A 80 -6.67 -6.50 -3.22
N ILE A 81 -5.36 -6.45 -3.39
CA ILE A 81 -4.75 -6.25 -4.71
C ILE A 81 -5.01 -7.47 -5.59
N ILE A 82 -4.90 -8.71 -5.11
CA ILE A 82 -5.10 -9.90 -5.94
C ILE A 82 -6.56 -10.02 -6.40
N HIS A 83 -7.50 -9.79 -5.49
CA HIS A 83 -8.93 -10.03 -5.73
C HIS A 83 -9.69 -8.81 -6.28
N CYS A 84 -9.04 -7.64 -6.44
CA CYS A 84 -9.67 -6.46 -7.05
C CYS A 84 -9.50 -6.47 -8.59
N GLU A 85 -10.46 -5.94 -9.33
CA GLU A 85 -10.42 -5.91 -10.80
C GLU A 85 -9.38 -4.96 -11.39
N SER A 86 -8.94 -3.91 -10.68
CA SER A 86 -7.99 -2.94 -11.24
C SER A 86 -7.02 -2.39 -10.18
N VAL A 87 -5.79 -2.11 -10.62
CA VAL A 87 -4.83 -1.31 -9.84
C VAL A 87 -4.88 0.10 -10.38
N ARG A 88 -5.10 1.08 -9.50
CA ARG A 88 -5.15 2.49 -9.92
C ARG A 88 -3.76 3.08 -10.03
N TRP A 89 -3.56 3.94 -11.02
CA TRP A 89 -2.29 4.64 -11.24
C TRP A 89 -1.76 5.39 -10.01
N PRO A 90 -2.57 6.17 -9.26
CA PRO A 90 -2.09 6.85 -8.05
C PRO A 90 -1.55 5.90 -6.97
N MET A 91 -2.10 4.69 -6.86
CA MET A 91 -1.64 3.67 -5.93
C MET A 91 -0.22 3.19 -6.29
N MET A 92 0.02 2.91 -7.58
CA MET A 92 1.34 2.51 -8.06
C MET A 92 2.37 3.61 -7.85
N VAL A 93 2.06 4.86 -8.23
CA VAL A 93 2.97 6.00 -8.02
C VAL A 93 3.35 6.12 -6.55
N TYR A 94 2.36 6.11 -5.65
CA TYR A 94 2.62 6.23 -4.21
C TYR A 94 3.48 5.09 -3.68
N ALA A 95 3.19 3.85 -4.10
CA ALA A 95 3.95 2.68 -3.68
C ALA A 95 5.42 2.81 -4.09
N PHE A 96 5.71 3.17 -5.34
CA PHE A 96 7.08 3.28 -5.86
C PHE A 96 7.89 4.40 -5.18
N GLU A 97 7.23 5.48 -4.76
CA GLU A 97 7.89 6.57 -4.04
C GLU A 97 8.22 6.22 -2.58
N ASN A 98 7.55 5.23 -1.98
CA ASN A 98 7.57 5.02 -0.53
C ASN A 98 7.97 3.62 -0.07
N LEU A 99 7.93 2.61 -0.93
CA LEU A 99 8.32 1.24 -0.60
C LEU A 99 9.73 0.92 -1.12
N PRO A 100 10.48 0.03 -0.44
CA PRO A 100 11.75 -0.50 -0.96
C PRO A 100 11.60 -1.16 -2.33
N GLU A 101 12.67 -1.16 -3.14
CA GLU A 101 12.65 -1.76 -4.48
C GLU A 101 12.32 -3.26 -4.50
N ASP A 102 12.67 -3.97 -3.43
CA ASP A 102 12.45 -5.39 -3.20
C ASP A 102 11.14 -5.70 -2.46
N ASP A 103 10.26 -4.71 -2.27
CA ASP A 103 8.98 -4.91 -1.56
C ASP A 103 7.99 -5.76 -2.37
N GLN A 104 7.44 -6.80 -1.74
CA GLN A 104 6.48 -7.73 -2.35
C GLN A 104 5.20 -7.03 -2.88
N ILE A 105 4.76 -5.92 -2.25
CA ILE A 105 3.61 -5.15 -2.73
C ILE A 105 3.95 -4.48 -4.07
N LEU A 106 5.18 -3.95 -4.23
CA LEU A 106 5.59 -3.37 -5.50
C LEU A 106 5.62 -4.42 -6.60
N GLN A 107 6.20 -5.58 -6.31
CA GLN A 107 6.24 -6.68 -7.27
C GLN A 107 4.83 -7.11 -7.69
N LEU A 108 3.91 -7.27 -6.73
CA LEU A 108 2.52 -7.63 -7.01
C LEU A 108 1.81 -6.59 -7.89
N LEU A 109 2.00 -5.30 -7.62
CA LEU A 109 1.40 -4.22 -8.42
C LEU A 109 1.90 -4.25 -9.87
N VAL A 110 3.19 -4.52 -10.08
CA VAL A 110 3.77 -4.69 -11.41
C VAL A 110 3.20 -5.92 -12.11
N ASP A 111 3.22 -7.08 -11.47
CA ASP A 111 2.73 -8.34 -12.06
C ASP A 111 1.25 -8.23 -12.45
N LYS A 112 0.45 -7.60 -11.59
CA LYS A 112 -0.96 -7.35 -11.87
C LYS A 112 -1.16 -6.36 -13.01
N GLN A 113 -0.39 -5.27 -13.07
CA GLN A 113 -0.46 -4.30 -14.18
C GLN A 113 -0.08 -4.96 -15.51
N LEU A 114 0.95 -5.80 -15.53
CA LEU A 114 1.39 -6.51 -16.73
C LEU A 114 0.32 -7.47 -17.26
N ARG A 115 -0.44 -8.11 -16.36
CA ARG A 115 -1.57 -8.98 -16.74
C ARG A 115 -2.76 -8.20 -17.30
N GLN A 116 -3.03 -7.02 -16.74
CA GLN A 116 -4.16 -6.17 -17.15
C GLN A 116 -3.90 -5.44 -18.46
N ALA A 117 -2.63 -5.23 -18.80
CA ALA A 117 -2.24 -4.49 -19.96
C ALA A 117 -2.30 -5.36 -21.23
N GLU A 118 -3.36 -5.17 -22.03
CA GLU A 118 -3.08 -4.69 -23.40
C GLU A 118 -2.32 -3.38 -23.20
N ILE A 119 -1.01 -3.40 -23.43
CA ILE A 119 -0.07 -2.31 -23.11
C ILE A 119 -0.40 -1.08 -23.97
N VAL A 120 -1.41 -0.32 -23.59
CA VAL A 120 -1.62 1.05 -24.07
C VAL A 120 -0.79 1.94 -23.15
N MET A 121 0.51 2.02 -23.44
CA MET A 121 1.45 2.93 -22.77
C MET A 121 1.17 4.38 -23.17
N GLU A 122 0.03 4.91 -22.79
CA GLU A 122 -0.16 6.36 -22.74
C GLU A 122 0.46 6.89 -21.44
N PHE A 123 1.78 6.71 -21.29
CA PHE A 123 2.56 7.36 -20.24
C PHE A 123 2.80 8.82 -20.64
N GLU A 124 1.75 9.63 -20.64
CA GLU A 124 1.83 11.03 -21.10
C GLU A 124 2.57 11.97 -20.13
N ASN A 125 3.12 11.51 -19.00
CA ASN A 125 3.85 12.41 -18.10
C ASN A 125 5.08 11.79 -17.44
N ASP A 126 6.18 12.56 -17.50
CA ASP A 126 7.57 12.33 -17.11
C ASP A 126 7.83 11.82 -15.66
N ARG A 127 6.79 11.66 -14.84
CA ARG A 127 6.93 11.55 -13.37
C ARG A 127 7.16 10.15 -12.82
N SER A 128 7.23 9.13 -13.67
CA SER A 128 7.48 7.77 -13.20
C SER A 128 8.40 7.00 -14.13
N ARG A 129 9.45 7.66 -14.65
CA ARG A 129 10.45 7.01 -15.50
C ARG A 129 11.01 5.73 -14.88
N ASP A 130 11.25 5.73 -13.57
CA ASP A 130 11.75 4.55 -12.86
C ASP A 130 10.71 3.41 -12.82
N PHE A 131 9.44 3.73 -12.55
CA PHE A 131 8.32 2.78 -12.67
C PHE A 131 8.27 2.16 -14.06
N ILE A 132 8.29 3.00 -15.11
CA ILE A 132 8.19 2.54 -16.49
C ILE A 132 9.37 1.63 -16.83
N LEU A 133 10.59 2.01 -16.44
CA LEU A 133 11.79 1.21 -16.67
C LEU A 133 11.72 -0.13 -15.92
N ARG A 134 11.23 -0.16 -14.68
CA ARG A 134 11.04 -1.41 -13.92
C ARG A 134 9.96 -2.28 -14.53
N ALA A 135 8.79 -1.72 -14.84
CA ALA A 135 7.71 -2.42 -15.53
C ALA A 135 8.18 -2.99 -16.88
N MET A 136 8.93 -2.21 -17.67
CA MET A 136 9.52 -2.64 -18.94
C MET A 136 10.58 -3.74 -18.75
N ARG A 137 11.45 -3.64 -17.75
CA ARG A 137 12.45 -4.70 -17.45
C ARG A 137 11.78 -5.99 -17.02
N THR A 138 10.77 -5.89 -16.16
CA THR A 138 9.97 -7.05 -15.76
C THR A 138 9.30 -7.64 -17.00
N TYR A 139 8.57 -6.84 -17.78
CA TYR A 139 7.93 -7.27 -19.02
C TYR A 139 8.91 -7.93 -20.01
N ALA A 140 10.10 -7.37 -20.22
CA ALA A 140 11.10 -7.94 -21.12
C ALA A 140 11.59 -9.33 -20.68
N LYS A 141 11.60 -9.62 -19.36
CA LYS A 141 11.88 -10.98 -18.87
C LYS A 141 10.74 -11.94 -19.25
N TRP A 142 9.50 -11.47 -19.24
CA TRP A 142 8.32 -12.25 -19.59
C TRP A 142 8.17 -12.46 -21.10
N GLU A 143 8.43 -11.46 -21.94
CA GLU A 143 8.26 -11.54 -23.39
C GLU A 143 9.13 -12.64 -24.04
N THR A 144 10.22 -13.05 -23.40
CA THR A 144 11.03 -14.21 -23.83
C THR A 144 10.34 -15.56 -23.63
N ARG A 145 9.21 -15.60 -22.93
CA ARG A 145 8.38 -16.78 -22.66
C ARG A 145 6.94 -16.42 -23.03
N TYR A 146 6.49 -16.82 -24.22
CA TYR A 146 5.10 -16.71 -24.70
C TYR A 146 4.07 -17.51 -23.85
N GLU A 147 4.40 -17.84 -22.61
CA GLU A 147 3.54 -18.54 -21.68
C GLU A 147 2.61 -17.53 -21.01
N GLU A 148 1.37 -17.94 -20.78
CA GLU A 148 0.37 -17.14 -20.06
C GLU A 148 0.96 -16.67 -18.72
N VAL A 149 0.87 -15.36 -18.44
CA VAL A 149 1.31 -14.81 -17.15
C VAL A 149 0.52 -15.52 -16.05
N PRO A 150 1.18 -16.29 -15.17
CA PRO A 150 0.48 -17.02 -14.12
C PRO A 150 -0.34 -16.06 -13.26
N GLN A 151 -1.53 -16.49 -12.86
CA GLN A 151 -2.33 -15.71 -11.93
C GLN A 151 -1.56 -15.58 -10.60
N PRO A 152 -1.35 -14.35 -10.08
CA PRO A 152 -0.71 -14.17 -8.78
C PRO A 152 -1.55 -14.87 -7.71
N LYS A 153 -0.89 -15.67 -6.86
CA LYS A 153 -1.51 -16.32 -5.70
C LYS A 153 -1.17 -15.52 -4.45
N ASP A 154 -2.10 -15.48 -3.48
CA ASP A 154 -1.94 -14.69 -2.25
C ASP A 154 -0.62 -14.99 -1.52
N CYS A 155 -0.33 -16.26 -1.30
CA CYS A 155 0.82 -16.70 -0.52
C CYS A 155 2.18 -16.51 -1.22
N ASP A 156 2.20 -16.18 -2.52
CA ASP A 156 3.46 -15.88 -3.22
C ASP A 156 3.99 -14.47 -2.86
N TYR A 157 3.12 -13.62 -2.32
CA TYR A 157 3.45 -12.24 -1.93
C TYR A 157 3.33 -11.97 -0.43
N HIS A 158 2.85 -12.93 0.35
CA HIS A 158 2.88 -12.86 1.80
C HIS A 158 4.29 -13.18 2.34
N ASP A 159 4.68 -12.53 3.43
CA ASP A 159 5.97 -12.75 4.09
C ASP A 159 5.83 -13.87 5.14
N HIS A 160 5.88 -15.12 4.67
CA HIS A 160 5.81 -16.31 5.52
C HIS A 160 7.19 -16.67 6.07
N ALA A 161 7.30 -16.85 7.38
CA ALA A 161 8.55 -17.29 8.00
C ALA A 161 8.79 -18.79 7.84
N THR A 162 7.72 -19.59 7.70
CA THR A 162 7.80 -21.05 7.55
C THR A 162 6.74 -21.58 6.57
N GLU A 163 6.94 -22.81 6.10
CA GLU A 163 5.99 -23.49 5.21
C GLU A 163 4.67 -23.85 5.93
N GLU A 164 4.74 -24.09 7.25
CA GLU A 164 3.55 -24.27 8.07
C GLU A 164 2.71 -22.99 8.10
N GLU A 165 3.32 -21.82 8.30
CA GLU A 165 2.62 -20.52 8.24
C GLU A 165 2.00 -20.28 6.86
N ARG A 166 2.71 -20.67 5.79
CA ARG A 166 2.18 -20.62 4.42
C ARG A 166 0.94 -21.51 4.26
N THR A 167 1.02 -22.77 4.70
CA THR A 167 -0.08 -23.73 4.60
C THR A 167 -1.31 -23.24 5.37
N GLU A 168 -1.11 -22.70 6.59
CA GLU A 168 -2.20 -22.10 7.37
C GLU A 168 -2.82 -20.88 6.68
N CYS A 169 -1.99 -20.06 6.01
CA CYS A 169 -2.46 -18.92 5.26
C CYS A 169 -3.32 -19.34 4.06
N GLU A 170 -2.93 -20.38 3.31
CA GLU A 170 -3.71 -20.90 2.18
C GLU A 170 -5.12 -21.31 2.62
N VAL A 171 -5.24 -22.02 3.74
CA VAL A 171 -6.53 -22.41 4.34
C VAL A 171 -7.36 -21.18 4.73
N GLN A 172 -6.73 -20.14 5.28
CA GLN A 172 -7.43 -18.91 5.65
C GLN A 172 -7.93 -18.12 4.44
N VAL A 173 -7.15 -18.06 3.37
CA VAL A 173 -7.52 -17.41 2.11
C VAL A 173 -8.71 -18.13 1.48
N GLU A 174 -8.68 -19.46 1.40
CA GLU A 174 -9.80 -20.25 0.89
C GLU A 174 -11.09 -19.98 1.67
N LYS A 175 -10.98 -19.89 3.00
CA LYS A 175 -12.12 -19.56 3.86
C LYS A 175 -12.68 -18.15 3.58
N GLN A 176 -11.81 -17.15 3.41
CA GLN A 176 -12.22 -15.78 3.08
C GLN A 176 -12.90 -15.67 1.72
N LEU A 177 -12.59 -16.56 0.78
CA LEU A 177 -13.24 -16.61 -0.53
C LEU A 177 -14.58 -17.36 -0.52
N SER A 178 -14.84 -18.17 0.51
CA SER A 178 -16.09 -18.93 0.67
C SER A 178 -17.19 -18.18 1.43
N ASP A 179 -16.84 -17.12 2.15
CA ASP A 179 -17.74 -16.26 2.94
C ASP A 179 -18.27 -15.07 2.11
#